data_AF-A0A669B057-F1
#
_entry.id   AF-A0A669B057-F1
#
_cell.length_a   1.000
_cell.length_b   1.000
_cell.length_c   1.000
_cell.angle_alpha   90.00
_cell.angle_beta   90.00
_cell.angle_gamma   90.00
#
_symmetry.space_group_name_H-M   'P 1'
#
loop_
_entity.id
_entity.type
_entity.pdbx_description
1 polymer ?
#
loop_
_entity_poly.entity_id
_entity_poly.type
_entity_poly.pdbx_seq_one_letter_code
_entity_poly.pdbx_strand_id
1 'polypeptide(L)'
;MGNDNEPLTGFSWRGGSEPETSGIQLWSEVFLVQKSDGEEVAVVLMDTQGAFDDQSTVKDCATIFALSTMTSSIQIYNLSQNIQEDDLQQLQLFTEYGRLAMDEIFQKPFQSLMFLIRDWSFPYEYSYGFQGGNQFLDKRLQVKEAQHEELQTVREHIRSCFTNISCFLLPHPGLKVATSPAFKGQLYVGPEFRDQLKILIPKLLHPDRLVEKEINGNKVTCSGLLEFFKVYIKIYQGEGLPQPKTMLMATAEANNLAAVASAKDQYYRNMEKVCGGDLPYVSPESLEEKHQFFIREALHVFASTKKMGGQEFCNRYQEKLEKELLEMWESYLKHNESKNLFSAFRTPAVLFVLVCLLYVLSGLLLFIGLSTFAMLCDCTLGAVMVAMLTWAFIRYSGRYRNVGGAIDQAAGVVLEQVRIKEERHLCLKALIAGFCFSVMHQAGIRH
;
A
#
# COMPACT_ATOMS: atom_id res chain seq x y z
N MET A 1 -11.61 19.11 -23.85
CA MET A 1 -11.73 18.17 -24.98
C MET A 1 -10.52 18.35 -25.88
N GLY A 2 -10.08 17.28 -26.56
CA GLY A 2 -8.96 17.31 -27.51
C GLY A 2 -9.33 17.99 -28.83
N ASN A 3 -8.50 17.75 -29.86
CA ASN A 3 -8.68 18.33 -31.18
C ASN A 3 -9.82 17.64 -31.95
N ASP A 4 -10.51 18.37 -32.83
CA ASP A 4 -11.73 17.85 -33.50
C ASP A 4 -11.45 16.63 -34.41
N ASN A 5 -10.26 16.53 -34.99
CA ASN A 5 -9.83 15.44 -35.86
C ASN A 5 -9.14 14.27 -35.14
N GLU A 6 -8.87 14.42 -33.84
CA GLU A 6 -8.12 13.42 -33.07
C GLU A 6 -8.99 12.18 -32.81
N PRO A 7 -8.47 10.96 -33.09
CA PRO A 7 -9.21 9.74 -32.76
C PRO A 7 -9.28 9.55 -31.24
N LEU A 8 -10.41 9.03 -30.75
CA LEU A 8 -10.59 8.69 -29.35
C LEU A 8 -9.78 7.44 -29.02
N THR A 9 -8.86 7.58 -28.07
CA THR A 9 -8.05 6.50 -27.49
C THR A 9 -8.35 6.39 -26.00
N GLY A 10 -8.06 5.24 -25.39
CA GLY A 10 -8.45 4.95 -24.02
C GLY A 10 -8.79 3.47 -23.84
N PHE A 11 -9.80 3.19 -23.02
CA PHE A 11 -10.43 1.87 -22.97
C PHE A 11 -10.89 1.44 -24.38
N SER A 12 -10.80 0.15 -24.66
CA SER A 12 -11.22 -0.38 -25.96
C SER A 12 -12.71 -0.15 -26.15
N TRP A 13 -13.08 0.37 -27.32
CA TRP A 13 -14.48 0.57 -27.69
C TRP A 13 -14.63 0.31 -29.19
N ARG A 14 -15.76 -0.26 -29.58
CA ARG A 14 -16.11 -0.47 -31.00
C ARG A 14 -17.61 -0.42 -31.21
N GLY A 15 -18.01 -0.23 -32.46
CA GLY A 15 -19.37 -0.54 -32.89
C GLY A 15 -19.55 -2.05 -33.13
N GLY A 16 -20.80 -2.46 -33.33
CA GLY A 16 -21.18 -3.87 -33.51
C GLY A 16 -22.18 -4.33 -32.45
N SER A 17 -22.79 -5.50 -32.68
CA SER A 17 -23.73 -6.11 -31.74
C SER A 17 -23.04 -6.87 -30.60
N GLU A 18 -21.82 -7.31 -30.84
CA GLU A 18 -21.03 -8.09 -29.88
C GLU A 18 -20.38 -7.20 -28.81
N PRO A 19 -20.32 -7.65 -27.55
CA PRO A 19 -19.65 -6.91 -26.48
C PRO A 19 -18.14 -6.75 -26.75
N GLU A 20 -17.55 -5.71 -26.16
CA GLU A 20 -16.11 -5.42 -26.26
C GLU A 20 -15.42 -5.55 -24.89
N THR A 21 -15.96 -4.89 -23.87
CA THR A 21 -15.43 -4.97 -22.51
C THR A 21 -15.94 -6.23 -21.82
N SER A 22 -15.03 -7.07 -21.34
CA SER A 22 -15.36 -8.22 -20.47
C SER A 22 -14.88 -7.96 -19.03
N GLY A 23 -15.74 -8.23 -18.05
CA GLY A 23 -15.44 -8.04 -16.63
C GLY A 23 -15.36 -6.57 -16.21
N ILE A 24 -14.34 -6.26 -15.41
CA ILE A 24 -14.03 -4.91 -14.91
C ILE A 24 -12.60 -4.57 -15.33
N GLN A 25 -12.42 -3.45 -16.01
CA GLN A 25 -11.13 -2.93 -16.41
C GLN A 25 -10.84 -1.63 -15.64
N LEU A 26 -9.63 -1.51 -15.12
CA LEU A 26 -9.14 -0.27 -14.51
C LEU A 26 -8.14 0.38 -15.45
N TRP A 27 -8.15 1.71 -15.49
CA TRP A 27 -7.10 2.44 -16.20
C TRP A 27 -5.77 2.21 -15.48
N SER A 28 -4.70 1.95 -16.24
CA SER A 28 -3.40 1.57 -15.68
C SER A 28 -2.72 2.72 -14.92
N GLU A 29 -3.02 3.96 -15.31
CA GLU A 29 -2.52 5.16 -14.65
C GLU A 29 -3.52 5.64 -13.59
N VAL A 30 -3.05 5.81 -12.35
CA VAL A 30 -3.81 6.44 -11.28
C VAL A 30 -3.51 7.93 -11.30
N PHE A 31 -4.54 8.76 -11.47
CA PHE A 31 -4.36 10.21 -11.56
C PHE A 31 -4.32 10.82 -10.16
N LEU A 32 -3.25 11.55 -9.85
CA LEU A 32 -3.16 12.35 -8.63
C LEU A 32 -3.74 13.73 -8.91
N VAL A 33 -4.78 14.11 -8.17
CA VAL A 33 -5.48 15.37 -8.34
C VAL A 33 -5.45 16.15 -7.04
N GLN A 34 -4.93 17.38 -7.09
CA GLN A 34 -4.94 18.29 -5.96
C GLN A 34 -6.26 19.06 -5.91
N LYS A 35 -6.94 18.97 -4.77
CA LYS A 35 -8.17 19.73 -4.47
C LYS A 35 -7.84 21.16 -4.03
N SER A 36 -8.84 22.04 -4.05
CA SER A 36 -8.68 23.43 -3.61
C SER A 36 -8.34 23.59 -2.12
N ASP A 37 -8.66 22.60 -1.29
CA ASP A 37 -8.31 22.53 0.13
C ASP A 37 -6.85 22.09 0.38
N GLY A 38 -6.12 21.73 -0.68
CA GLY A 38 -4.74 21.27 -0.62
C GLY A 38 -4.59 19.75 -0.43
N GLU A 39 -5.68 19.00 -0.25
CA GLU A 39 -5.63 17.54 -0.22
C GLU A 39 -5.33 16.98 -1.62
N GLU A 40 -4.45 15.99 -1.69
CA GLU A 40 -4.19 15.22 -2.92
C GLU A 40 -4.98 13.92 -2.88
N VAL A 41 -5.76 13.65 -3.93
CA VAL A 41 -6.59 12.45 -4.05
C VAL A 41 -6.20 11.63 -5.27
N ALA A 42 -6.25 10.31 -5.13
CA ALA A 42 -6.03 9.37 -6.21
C ALA A 42 -7.35 9.05 -6.92
N VAL A 43 -7.40 9.30 -8.23
CA VAL A 43 -8.56 9.03 -9.09
C VAL A 43 -8.28 7.79 -9.92
N VAL A 44 -9.14 6.79 -9.76
CA VAL A 44 -9.11 5.54 -10.54
C VAL A 44 -10.34 5.51 -11.44
N LEU A 45 -10.12 5.28 -12.73
CA LEU A 45 -11.21 5.10 -13.70
C LEU A 45 -11.48 3.60 -13.88
N MET A 46 -12.76 3.24 -13.85
CA MET A 46 -13.24 1.87 -13.96
C MET A 46 -14.21 1.78 -15.13
N ASP A 47 -13.92 0.90 -16.08
CA ASP A 47 -14.83 0.48 -17.13
C ASP A 47 -15.38 -0.92 -16.82
N THR A 48 -16.65 -1.13 -17.08
CA THR A 48 -17.35 -2.36 -16.71
C THR A 48 -18.10 -2.89 -17.91
N GLN A 49 -18.12 -4.21 -18.07
CA GLN A 49 -18.95 -4.89 -19.05
C GLN A 49 -20.42 -4.46 -18.94
N GLY A 50 -21.07 -4.28 -20.09
CA GLY A 50 -22.49 -3.95 -20.16
C GLY A 50 -23.35 -5.08 -19.60
N ALA A 51 -24.45 -4.73 -18.95
CA ALA A 51 -25.42 -5.72 -18.52
C ALA A 51 -26.12 -6.35 -19.74
N PHE A 52 -26.40 -7.65 -19.66
CA PHE A 52 -27.19 -8.41 -20.63
C PHE A 52 -26.58 -8.55 -22.03
N ASP A 53 -25.30 -8.91 -22.12
CA ASP A 53 -24.81 -9.52 -23.36
C ASP A 53 -25.32 -10.97 -23.51
N ASP A 54 -25.22 -11.51 -24.71
CA ASP A 54 -25.70 -12.85 -25.07
C ASP A 54 -24.86 -13.99 -24.50
N GLN A 55 -23.70 -13.67 -23.93
CA GLN A 55 -22.73 -14.65 -23.40
C GLN A 55 -22.70 -14.71 -21.87
N SER A 56 -23.17 -13.67 -21.17
CA SER A 56 -23.13 -13.59 -19.71
C SER A 56 -24.45 -14.00 -19.08
N THR A 57 -24.36 -14.69 -17.94
CA THR A 57 -25.55 -14.98 -17.15
C THR A 57 -26.02 -13.73 -16.42
N VAL A 58 -27.30 -13.73 -15.99
CA VAL A 58 -27.84 -12.67 -15.11
C VAL A 58 -26.99 -12.53 -13.83
N LYS A 59 -26.43 -13.64 -13.34
CA LYS A 59 -25.54 -13.65 -12.18
C LYS A 59 -24.23 -12.92 -12.46
N ASP A 60 -23.63 -13.11 -13.63
CA ASP A 60 -22.37 -12.46 -13.99
C ASP A 60 -22.57 -10.93 -14.10
N CYS A 61 -23.65 -10.51 -14.75
CA CYS A 61 -24.04 -9.10 -14.84
C CYS A 61 -24.28 -8.49 -13.44
N ALA A 62 -25.05 -9.17 -12.59
CA ALA A 62 -25.31 -8.73 -11.23
C ALA A 62 -24.03 -8.67 -10.38
N THR A 63 -23.09 -9.59 -10.59
CA THR A 63 -21.80 -9.63 -9.90
C THR A 63 -20.92 -8.45 -10.30
N ILE A 64 -20.76 -8.18 -11.60
CA ILE A 64 -19.96 -7.06 -12.11
C ILE A 64 -20.56 -5.73 -11.63
N PHE A 65 -21.88 -5.61 -11.72
CA PHE A 65 -22.59 -4.41 -11.28
C PHE A 65 -22.48 -4.21 -9.76
N ALA A 66 -22.52 -5.29 -8.97
CA ALA A 66 -22.36 -5.21 -7.52
C ALA A 66 -20.94 -4.86 -7.10
N LEU A 67 -19.93 -5.50 -7.70
CA LEU A 67 -18.52 -5.22 -7.42
C LEU A 67 -18.18 -3.78 -7.77
N SER A 68 -18.59 -3.29 -8.94
CA SER A 68 -18.36 -1.89 -9.33
C SER A 68 -19.04 -0.91 -8.38
N THR A 69 -20.31 -1.14 -8.01
CA THR A 69 -21.05 -0.27 -7.07
C THR A 69 -20.45 -0.26 -5.67
N MET A 70 -20.05 -1.42 -5.13
CA MET A 70 -19.46 -1.48 -3.79
C MET A 70 -18.08 -0.82 -3.72
N THR A 71 -17.32 -0.83 -4.82
CA THR A 71 -15.94 -0.32 -4.86
C THR A 71 -15.83 1.11 -5.37
N SER A 72 -16.81 1.62 -6.13
CA SER A 72 -16.84 3.00 -6.63
C SER A 72 -17.38 3.99 -5.59
N SER A 73 -16.92 5.24 -5.65
CA SER A 73 -17.53 6.37 -4.94
C SER A 73 -18.62 7.05 -5.77
N ILE A 74 -18.48 6.99 -7.09
CA ILE A 74 -19.44 7.47 -8.08
C ILE A 74 -19.73 6.33 -9.05
N GLN A 75 -20.94 5.77 -8.96
CA GLN A 75 -21.44 4.79 -9.90
C GLN A 75 -22.22 5.49 -11.02
N ILE A 76 -21.77 5.35 -12.26
CA ILE A 76 -22.49 5.85 -13.43
C ILE A 76 -23.30 4.71 -14.03
N TYR A 77 -24.61 4.73 -13.83
CA TYR A 77 -25.50 3.76 -14.43
C TYR A 77 -25.95 4.24 -15.81
N ASN A 78 -25.26 3.75 -16.83
CA ASN A 78 -25.45 4.16 -18.22
C ASN A 78 -26.60 3.36 -18.87
N LEU A 79 -27.71 4.04 -19.14
CA LEU A 79 -28.94 3.47 -19.70
C LEU A 79 -29.23 4.06 -21.08
N SER A 80 -29.95 3.31 -21.91
CA SER A 80 -30.34 3.74 -23.25
C SER A 80 -31.77 4.27 -23.26
N GLN A 81 -31.95 5.50 -23.76
CA GLN A 81 -33.21 6.20 -24.03
C GLN A 81 -34.10 6.51 -22.82
N ASN A 82 -34.29 5.60 -21.87
CA ASN A 82 -35.25 5.74 -20.77
C ASN A 82 -34.80 4.93 -19.54
N ILE A 83 -35.50 5.11 -18.42
CA ILE A 83 -35.40 4.24 -17.24
C ILE A 83 -36.61 3.31 -17.27
N GLN A 84 -36.36 2.01 -17.41
CA GLN A 84 -37.37 0.95 -17.40
C GLN A 84 -37.50 0.31 -16.01
N GLU A 85 -38.50 -0.54 -15.80
CA GLU A 85 -38.72 -1.16 -14.49
C GLU A 85 -37.71 -2.27 -14.19
N ASP A 86 -37.26 -2.99 -15.22
CA ASP A 86 -36.18 -3.98 -15.15
C ASP A 86 -34.84 -3.34 -14.78
N ASP A 87 -34.54 -2.13 -15.26
CA ASP A 87 -33.37 -1.35 -14.82
C ASP A 87 -33.41 -1.11 -13.30
N LEU A 88 -34.60 -0.80 -12.76
CA LEU A 88 -34.77 -0.59 -11.32
C LEU A 88 -34.71 -1.91 -10.54
N GLN A 89 -35.22 -3.01 -11.09
CA GLN A 89 -35.12 -4.34 -10.47
C GLN A 89 -33.67 -4.79 -10.33
N GLN A 90 -32.77 -4.44 -11.25
CA GLN A 90 -31.33 -4.71 -11.06
C GLN A 90 -30.77 -4.05 -9.80
N LEU A 91 -31.31 -2.90 -9.41
CA LEU A 91 -30.90 -2.20 -8.19
C LEU A 91 -31.42 -2.87 -6.91
N GLN A 92 -32.37 -3.81 -7.00
CA GLN A 92 -32.97 -4.50 -5.85
C GLN A 92 -31.95 -5.33 -5.05
N LEU A 93 -30.90 -5.87 -5.69
CA LEU A 93 -29.85 -6.59 -4.96
C LEU A 93 -29.19 -5.69 -3.90
N PHE A 94 -29.06 -4.40 -4.19
CA PHE A 94 -28.44 -3.41 -3.30
C PHE A 94 -29.38 -2.91 -2.23
N THR A 95 -30.70 -2.93 -2.47
CA THR A 95 -31.67 -2.44 -1.51
C THR A 95 -31.70 -3.31 -0.26
N GLU A 96 -31.62 -4.63 -0.43
CA GLU A 96 -31.55 -5.58 0.68
C GLU A 96 -30.23 -5.49 1.47
N TYR A 97 -29.10 -5.37 0.76
CA TYR A 97 -27.80 -5.14 1.40
C TYR A 97 -27.77 -3.80 2.16
N GLY A 98 -28.27 -2.74 1.54
CA GLY A 98 -28.31 -1.43 2.17
C GLY A 98 -29.24 -1.35 3.36
N ARG A 99 -30.37 -2.08 3.34
CA ARG A 99 -31.23 -2.23 4.51
C ARG A 99 -30.46 -2.82 5.69
N LEU A 100 -29.77 -3.95 5.49
CA LEU A 100 -28.97 -4.56 6.56
C LEU A 100 -27.84 -3.64 7.06
N ALA A 101 -27.18 -2.92 6.15
CA ALA A 101 -26.14 -1.96 6.52
C ALA A 101 -26.70 -0.80 7.36
N MET A 102 -27.90 -0.31 7.03
CA MET A 102 -28.58 0.73 7.81
C MET A 102 -28.97 0.22 9.20
N ASP A 103 -29.41 -1.03 9.32
CA ASP A 103 -29.80 -1.64 10.60
C ASP A 103 -28.61 -1.90 11.53
N GLU A 104 -27.45 -2.33 10.99
CA GLU A 104 -26.27 -2.66 11.80
C GLU A 104 -25.30 -1.49 12.01
N ILE A 105 -25.17 -0.59 11.03
CA ILE A 105 -24.13 0.46 10.99
C ILE A 105 -24.74 1.88 11.09
N PHE A 106 -26.06 2.03 10.90
CA PHE A 106 -26.77 3.32 10.89
C PHE A 106 -26.23 4.32 9.85
N GLN A 107 -25.65 3.81 8.76
CA GLN A 107 -25.08 4.62 7.68
C GLN A 107 -25.44 4.04 6.33
N LYS A 108 -25.60 4.92 5.33
CA LYS A 108 -25.85 4.50 3.95
C LYS A 108 -24.61 3.78 3.41
N PRO A 109 -24.76 2.60 2.79
CA PRO A 109 -23.63 1.79 2.31
C PRO A 109 -22.91 2.41 1.10
N PHE A 110 -23.62 3.18 0.27
CA PHE A 110 -23.12 3.68 -1.01
C PHE A 110 -23.17 5.20 -1.09
N GLN A 111 -22.28 5.76 -1.89
CA GLN A 111 -22.11 7.20 -2.00
C GLN A 111 -22.99 7.77 -3.11
N SER A 112 -22.48 7.91 -4.34
CA SER A 112 -23.20 8.58 -5.43
C SER A 112 -23.63 7.60 -6.52
N LEU A 113 -24.91 7.59 -6.87
CA LEU A 113 -25.45 6.93 -8.05
C LEU A 113 -25.90 7.99 -9.06
N MET A 114 -25.38 7.94 -10.28
CA MET A 114 -25.81 8.80 -11.38
C MET A 114 -26.42 7.97 -12.51
N PHE A 115 -27.71 8.20 -12.78
CA PHE A 115 -28.35 7.70 -14.00
C PHE A 115 -27.91 8.55 -15.19
N LEU A 116 -27.20 7.94 -16.14
CA LEU A 116 -26.84 8.58 -17.40
C LEU A 116 -27.74 8.03 -18.50
N ILE A 117 -28.73 8.81 -18.93
CA ILE A 117 -29.67 8.41 -19.97
C ILE A 117 -29.13 8.85 -21.32
N ARG A 118 -28.68 7.89 -22.12
CA ARG A 118 -28.18 8.09 -23.48
C ARG A 118 -29.33 8.27 -24.45
N ASP A 119 -29.08 8.97 -25.54
CA ASP A 119 -30.01 9.10 -26.66
C ASP A 119 -31.41 9.62 -26.26
N TRP A 120 -31.44 10.52 -25.26
CA TRP A 120 -32.68 11.12 -24.79
C TRP A 120 -33.37 11.89 -25.93
N SER A 121 -34.61 11.51 -26.20
CA SER A 121 -35.35 11.96 -27.39
C SER A 121 -36.50 12.94 -27.09
N PHE A 122 -36.72 13.29 -25.81
CA PHE A 122 -37.83 14.12 -25.37
C PHE A 122 -37.38 15.41 -24.65
N PRO A 123 -36.47 16.23 -25.24
CA PRO A 123 -35.98 17.45 -24.60
C PRO A 123 -37.06 18.51 -24.34
N TYR A 124 -38.18 18.41 -25.05
CA TYR A 124 -39.36 19.26 -24.88
C TYR A 124 -40.19 18.90 -23.64
N GLU A 125 -40.05 17.69 -23.09
CA GLU A 125 -40.64 17.31 -21.80
C GLU A 125 -39.66 17.55 -20.66
N TYR A 126 -38.43 17.05 -20.80
CA TYR A 126 -37.35 17.25 -19.84
C TYR A 126 -36.09 17.65 -20.59
N SER A 127 -35.62 18.87 -20.34
CA SER A 127 -34.44 19.43 -20.99
C SER A 127 -33.19 18.56 -20.78
N TYR A 128 -32.27 18.57 -21.74
CA TYR A 128 -30.96 17.93 -21.57
C TYR A 128 -30.19 18.40 -20.33
N GLY A 129 -29.32 17.54 -19.82
CA GLY A 129 -28.46 17.81 -18.68
C GLY A 129 -29.06 17.41 -17.33
N PHE A 130 -28.42 17.88 -16.24
CA PHE A 130 -28.78 17.51 -14.87
C PHE A 130 -30.16 18.02 -14.42
N GLN A 131 -30.57 19.21 -14.85
CA GLN A 131 -31.82 19.83 -14.37
C GLN A 131 -33.04 19.01 -14.82
N GLY A 132 -33.16 18.75 -16.12
CA GLY A 132 -34.25 17.91 -16.64
C GLY A 132 -34.10 16.46 -16.20
N GLY A 133 -32.87 15.94 -16.12
CA GLY A 133 -32.62 14.58 -15.62
C GLY A 133 -33.10 14.35 -14.20
N ASN A 134 -32.79 15.25 -13.26
CA ASN A 134 -33.25 15.11 -11.88
C ASN A 134 -34.78 15.20 -11.78
N GLN A 135 -35.43 16.11 -12.53
CA GLN A 135 -36.90 16.18 -12.58
C GLN A 135 -37.53 14.90 -13.13
N PHE A 136 -36.94 14.36 -14.21
CA PHE A 136 -37.36 13.11 -14.80
C PHE A 136 -37.20 11.92 -13.83
N LEU A 137 -36.05 11.86 -13.13
CA LEU A 137 -35.77 10.82 -12.15
C LEU A 137 -36.71 10.89 -10.95
N ASP A 138 -36.98 12.08 -10.41
CA ASP A 138 -37.91 12.25 -9.28
C ASP A 138 -39.31 11.72 -9.63
N LYS A 139 -39.77 11.96 -10.86
CA LYS A 139 -41.04 11.39 -11.36
C LYS A 139 -40.99 9.87 -11.50
N ARG A 140 -39.87 9.29 -11.92
CA ARG A 140 -39.69 7.83 -12.10
C ARG A 140 -39.58 7.08 -10.78
N LEU A 141 -38.93 7.69 -9.78
CA LEU A 141 -38.77 7.12 -8.44
C LEU A 141 -39.94 7.43 -7.50
N GLN A 142 -40.97 8.16 -7.95
CA GLN A 142 -42.17 8.37 -7.16
C GLN A 142 -42.90 7.05 -6.92
N VAL A 143 -43.07 6.69 -5.65
CA VAL A 143 -43.85 5.52 -5.22
C VAL A 143 -45.32 5.80 -5.50
N LYS A 144 -46.01 4.86 -6.16
CA LYS A 144 -47.44 4.93 -6.45
C LYS A 144 -48.11 3.67 -5.94
N GLU A 145 -49.26 3.81 -5.28
CA GLU A 145 -50.01 2.68 -4.71
C GLU A 145 -50.43 1.62 -5.75
N ALA A 146 -50.58 2.02 -7.02
CA ALA A 146 -50.92 1.12 -8.11
C ALA A 146 -49.74 0.24 -8.60
N GLN A 147 -48.51 0.48 -8.15
CA GLN A 147 -47.34 -0.30 -8.52
C GLN A 147 -47.30 -1.63 -7.75
N HIS A 148 -46.65 -2.64 -8.32
CA HIS A 148 -46.36 -3.89 -7.61
C HIS A 148 -45.54 -3.63 -6.34
N GLU A 149 -45.77 -4.37 -5.26
CA GLU A 149 -45.13 -4.16 -3.95
C GLU A 149 -43.60 -4.18 -4.03
N GLU A 150 -43.04 -5.08 -4.85
CA GLU A 150 -41.59 -5.14 -5.10
C GLU A 150 -41.05 -3.84 -5.71
N LEU A 151 -41.80 -3.22 -6.62
CA LEU A 151 -41.42 -1.99 -7.30
C LEU A 151 -41.54 -0.76 -6.40
N GLN A 152 -42.45 -0.77 -5.43
CA GLN A 152 -42.54 0.24 -4.37
C GLN A 152 -41.33 0.12 -3.44
N THR A 153 -41.05 -1.10 -2.97
CA THR A 153 -39.91 -1.44 -2.10
C THR A 153 -38.58 -1.00 -2.70
N VAL A 154 -38.36 -1.27 -3.99
CA VAL A 154 -37.14 -0.83 -4.70
C VAL A 154 -36.99 0.69 -4.68
N ARG A 155 -38.06 1.44 -4.98
CA ARG A 155 -38.04 2.92 -5.01
C ARG A 155 -37.81 3.54 -3.64
N GLU A 156 -38.39 2.98 -2.60
CA GLU A 156 -38.20 3.39 -1.21
C GLU A 156 -36.75 3.17 -0.77
N HIS A 157 -36.19 2.00 -1.06
CA HIS A 157 -34.87 1.63 -0.59
C HIS A 157 -33.71 2.18 -1.43
N ILE A 158 -33.90 2.47 -2.72
CA ILE A 158 -32.84 3.10 -3.53
C ILE A 158 -32.37 4.41 -2.86
N ARG A 159 -33.31 5.23 -2.36
CA ARG A 159 -32.98 6.48 -1.65
C ARG A 159 -32.30 6.25 -0.30
N SER A 160 -32.54 5.12 0.36
CA SER A 160 -31.86 4.78 1.62
C SER A 160 -30.45 4.22 1.40
N CYS A 161 -30.16 3.64 0.24
CA CYS A 161 -28.88 3.00 -0.05
C CYS A 161 -27.78 3.97 -0.49
N PHE A 162 -28.13 5.04 -1.21
CA PHE A 162 -27.17 6.01 -1.75
C PHE A 162 -27.26 7.36 -1.05
N THR A 163 -26.11 7.96 -0.73
CA THR A 163 -26.04 9.34 -0.18
C THR A 163 -26.55 10.38 -1.17
N ASN A 164 -26.21 10.22 -2.45
CA ASN A 164 -26.61 11.12 -3.51
C ASN A 164 -27.11 10.32 -4.71
N ILE A 165 -28.23 10.75 -5.29
CA ILE A 165 -28.77 10.18 -6.51
C ILE A 165 -29.05 11.32 -7.47
N SER A 166 -28.53 11.20 -8.68
CA SER A 166 -28.71 12.21 -9.73
C SER A 166 -28.98 11.56 -11.08
N CYS A 167 -29.47 12.35 -12.02
CA CYS A 167 -29.72 11.92 -13.38
C CYS A 167 -29.28 12.98 -14.39
N PHE A 168 -28.68 12.52 -15.48
CA PHE A 168 -28.25 13.36 -16.60
C PHE A 168 -28.85 12.82 -17.90
N LEU A 169 -29.58 13.69 -18.63
CA LEU A 169 -30.14 13.36 -19.93
C LEU A 169 -29.18 13.81 -21.03
N LEU A 170 -28.63 12.86 -21.76
CA LEU A 170 -27.67 13.11 -22.84
C LEU A 170 -28.37 12.92 -24.20
N PRO A 171 -28.26 13.88 -25.14
CA PRO A 171 -28.83 13.73 -26.48
C PRO A 171 -28.17 12.60 -27.26
N HIS A 172 -28.74 12.28 -28.42
CA HIS A 172 -28.13 11.32 -29.34
C HIS A 172 -26.85 11.93 -29.99
N PRO A 173 -25.71 11.20 -30.06
CA PRO A 173 -24.43 11.73 -30.55
C PRO A 173 -24.41 12.02 -32.05
N GLY A 174 -25.43 11.57 -32.79
CA GLY A 174 -25.60 11.74 -34.22
C GLY A 174 -25.46 10.42 -34.97
N LEU A 175 -26.14 10.29 -36.12
CA LEU A 175 -26.23 9.02 -36.86
C LEU A 175 -24.85 8.49 -37.29
N LYS A 176 -23.91 9.38 -37.62
CA LYS A 176 -22.55 8.98 -38.00
C LYS A 176 -21.83 8.22 -36.89
N VAL A 177 -22.05 8.59 -35.63
CA VAL A 177 -21.45 7.92 -34.48
C VAL A 177 -22.07 6.54 -34.29
N ALA A 178 -23.39 6.44 -34.44
CA ALA A 178 -24.14 5.20 -34.20
C ALA A 178 -23.97 4.16 -35.31
N THR A 179 -23.84 4.56 -36.58
CA THR A 179 -23.93 3.64 -37.72
C THR A 179 -22.67 3.52 -38.57
N SER A 180 -21.71 4.45 -38.43
CA SER A 180 -20.52 4.42 -39.29
C SER A 180 -19.44 3.48 -38.73
N PRO A 181 -19.03 2.43 -39.47
CA PRO A 181 -17.94 1.56 -39.04
C PRO A 181 -16.57 2.25 -39.11
N ALA A 182 -16.47 3.40 -39.79
CA ALA A 182 -15.24 4.17 -39.93
C ALA A 182 -15.07 5.25 -38.85
N PHE A 183 -16.06 5.42 -37.97
CA PHE A 183 -15.99 6.39 -36.88
C PHE A 183 -14.93 5.97 -35.86
N LYS A 184 -13.98 6.87 -35.58
CA LYS A 184 -12.88 6.63 -34.64
C LYS A 184 -12.94 7.55 -33.43
N GLY A 185 -14.12 8.11 -33.11
CA GLY A 185 -14.30 8.95 -31.93
C GLY A 185 -13.95 10.42 -32.14
N GLN A 186 -13.79 10.87 -33.38
CA GLN A 186 -13.54 12.28 -33.68
C GLN A 186 -14.69 13.18 -33.20
N LEU A 187 -14.40 14.43 -32.81
CA LEU A 187 -15.39 15.34 -32.18
C LEU A 187 -16.39 15.97 -33.16
N TYR A 188 -16.45 15.52 -34.42
CA TYR A 188 -17.51 15.86 -35.38
C TYR A 188 -18.83 15.12 -35.06
N VAL A 189 -19.22 15.19 -33.80
CA VAL A 189 -20.47 14.66 -33.25
C VAL A 189 -21.54 15.75 -33.24
N GLY A 190 -22.78 15.41 -32.91
CA GLY A 190 -23.87 16.37 -32.78
C GLY A 190 -23.49 17.55 -31.87
N PRO A 191 -23.78 18.81 -32.24
CA PRO A 191 -23.36 19.98 -31.47
C PRO A 191 -23.96 19.98 -30.07
N GLU A 192 -25.24 19.64 -29.93
CA GLU A 192 -25.91 19.53 -28.62
C GLU A 192 -25.28 18.45 -27.74
N PHE A 193 -24.89 17.30 -28.33
CA PHE A 193 -24.16 16.26 -27.60
C PHE A 193 -22.81 16.76 -27.09
N ARG A 194 -22.06 17.45 -27.95
CA ARG A 194 -20.78 18.04 -27.58
C ARG A 194 -20.95 19.03 -26.43
N ASP A 195 -21.96 19.90 -26.49
CA ASP A 195 -22.20 20.91 -25.46
C ASP A 195 -22.63 20.30 -24.13
N GLN A 196 -23.49 19.27 -24.15
CA GLN A 196 -23.85 18.53 -22.93
C GLN A 196 -22.65 17.77 -22.35
N LEU A 197 -21.76 17.22 -23.18
CA LEU A 197 -20.54 16.56 -22.72
C LEU A 197 -19.57 17.56 -22.03
N LYS A 198 -19.48 18.81 -22.51
CA LYS A 198 -18.71 19.89 -21.84
C LYS A 198 -19.25 20.22 -20.46
N ILE A 199 -20.53 19.95 -20.19
CA ILE A 199 -21.15 20.18 -18.89
C ILE A 199 -20.97 18.95 -17.99
N LEU A 200 -21.19 17.76 -18.54
CA LEU A 200 -21.15 16.49 -17.82
C LEU A 200 -19.77 16.20 -17.23
N ILE A 201 -18.73 16.17 -18.07
CA ILE A 201 -17.40 15.69 -17.67
C ILE A 201 -16.78 16.56 -16.56
N PRO A 202 -16.77 17.90 -16.65
CA PRO A 202 -16.30 18.72 -15.54
C PRO A 202 -17.17 18.58 -14.29
N LYS A 203 -18.48 18.31 -14.42
CA LYS A 203 -19.27 18.08 -13.21
C LYS A 203 -18.84 16.82 -12.45
N LEU A 204 -18.41 15.77 -13.17
CA LEU A 204 -17.96 14.52 -12.57
C LEU A 204 -16.52 14.58 -12.07
N LEU A 205 -15.62 15.21 -12.83
CA LEU A 205 -14.17 15.08 -12.63
C LEU A 205 -13.46 16.38 -12.19
N HIS A 206 -14.20 17.47 -11.95
CA HIS A 206 -13.58 18.68 -11.39
C HIS A 206 -12.98 18.37 -10.01
N PRO A 207 -11.76 18.84 -9.68
CA PRO A 207 -11.08 18.51 -8.43
C PRO A 207 -11.96 18.63 -7.18
N ASP A 208 -12.65 19.77 -7.03
CA ASP A 208 -13.53 20.05 -5.88
C ASP A 208 -14.83 19.24 -5.83
N ARG A 209 -15.10 18.42 -6.84
CA ARG A 209 -16.27 17.54 -6.91
C ARG A 209 -15.90 16.06 -6.82
N LEU A 210 -14.61 15.74 -6.77
CA LEU A 210 -14.16 14.38 -6.57
C LEU A 210 -14.54 13.93 -5.16
N VAL A 211 -15.31 12.84 -5.11
CA VAL A 211 -15.76 12.20 -3.88
C VAL A 211 -14.81 11.04 -3.59
N GLU A 212 -14.08 11.11 -2.49
CA GLU A 212 -13.26 10.00 -1.99
C GLU A 212 -14.15 8.83 -1.63
N LYS A 213 -13.68 7.60 -1.89
CA LYS A 213 -14.41 6.41 -1.47
C LYS A 213 -14.49 6.35 0.04
N GLU A 214 -15.70 6.21 0.57
CA GLU A 214 -15.95 5.98 1.99
C GLU A 214 -16.64 4.64 2.23
N ILE A 215 -16.21 3.94 3.27
CA ILE A 215 -16.84 2.71 3.77
C ILE A 215 -16.88 2.80 5.30
N ASN A 216 -18.07 2.65 5.88
CA ASN A 216 -18.32 2.89 7.32
C ASN A 216 -18.00 4.33 7.79
N GLY A 217 -18.02 5.30 6.88
CA GLY A 217 -17.62 6.69 7.17
C GLY A 217 -16.11 6.89 7.33
N ASN A 218 -15.29 5.92 6.94
CA ASN A 218 -13.84 6.12 6.79
C ASN A 218 -13.48 6.29 5.32
N LYS A 219 -12.63 7.28 5.02
CA LYS A 219 -11.99 7.40 3.70
C LYS A 219 -11.12 6.17 3.41
N VAL A 220 -11.22 5.65 2.19
CA VAL A 220 -10.52 4.44 1.73
C VAL A 220 -9.33 4.83 0.84
N THR A 221 -8.14 4.36 1.20
CA THR A 221 -6.93 4.54 0.39
C THR A 221 -6.87 3.52 -0.76
N CYS A 222 -5.99 3.70 -1.75
CA CYS A 222 -5.82 2.74 -2.84
C CYS A 222 -5.45 1.33 -2.34
N SER A 223 -4.58 1.24 -1.32
CA SER A 223 -4.23 -0.04 -0.69
C SER A 223 -5.43 -0.67 0.03
N GLY A 224 -6.23 0.13 0.74
CA GLY A 224 -7.47 -0.33 1.35
C GLY A 224 -8.48 -0.83 0.31
N LEU A 225 -8.65 -0.11 -0.81
CA LEU A 225 -9.55 -0.48 -1.89
C LEU A 225 -9.22 -1.85 -2.49
N LEU A 226 -7.92 -2.17 -2.61
CA LEU A 226 -7.47 -3.49 -3.07
C LEU A 226 -7.92 -4.62 -2.13
N GLU A 227 -7.90 -4.41 -0.82
CA GLU A 227 -8.37 -5.41 0.14
C GLU A 227 -9.89 -5.63 0.03
N PHE A 228 -10.67 -4.57 -0.18
CA PHE A 228 -12.10 -4.69 -0.48
C PHE A 228 -12.35 -5.51 -1.75
N PHE A 229 -11.61 -5.24 -2.85
CA PHE A 229 -11.72 -6.03 -4.08
C PHE A 229 -11.45 -7.52 -3.85
N LYS A 230 -10.37 -7.86 -3.13
CA LYS A 230 -9.97 -9.26 -2.85
C LYS A 230 -11.02 -10.00 -2.02
N VAL A 231 -11.64 -9.33 -1.05
CA VAL A 231 -12.64 -9.94 -0.18
C VAL A 231 -13.97 -10.09 -0.91
N TYR A 232 -14.43 -9.05 -1.62
CA TYR A 232 -15.68 -9.11 -2.36
C TYR A 232 -15.65 -10.17 -3.47
N ILE A 233 -14.57 -10.25 -4.26
CA ILE A 233 -14.52 -11.24 -5.35
C ILE A 233 -14.64 -12.68 -4.83
N LYS A 234 -14.04 -13.00 -3.68
CA LYS A 234 -14.12 -14.34 -3.07
C LYS A 234 -15.55 -14.75 -2.73
N ILE A 235 -16.40 -13.78 -2.39
CA ILE A 235 -17.79 -14.04 -2.01
C ILE A 235 -18.67 -14.24 -3.22
N TYR A 236 -18.38 -13.56 -4.33
CA TYR A 236 -19.09 -13.74 -5.59
C TYR A 236 -18.60 -14.95 -6.41
N GLN A 237 -17.47 -15.59 -6.03
CA GLN A 237 -16.99 -16.84 -6.63
C GLN A 237 -17.85 -18.07 -6.29
N GLY A 238 -18.76 -17.99 -5.31
CA GLY A 238 -19.64 -19.09 -4.93
C GLY A 238 -20.69 -19.45 -6.00
N GLU A 239 -21.44 -20.53 -5.79
CA GLU A 239 -22.41 -21.03 -6.78
C GLU A 239 -23.61 -20.08 -7.01
N GLY A 240 -24.00 -19.27 -6.02
CA GLY A 240 -25.09 -18.31 -6.10
C GLY A 240 -24.68 -16.86 -5.85
N LEU A 241 -25.63 -15.92 -6.00
CA LEU A 241 -25.45 -14.57 -5.49
C LEU A 241 -25.33 -14.61 -3.95
N PRO A 242 -24.37 -13.90 -3.36
CA PRO A 242 -24.16 -13.96 -1.93
C PRO A 242 -25.34 -13.37 -1.18
N GLN A 243 -25.66 -13.94 -0.02
CA GLN A 243 -26.67 -13.36 0.85
C GLN A 243 -26.20 -11.98 1.35
N PRO A 244 -27.11 -11.00 1.48
CA PRO A 244 -26.79 -9.67 2.00
C PRO A 244 -25.99 -9.67 3.31
N LYS A 245 -26.30 -10.59 4.24
CA LYS A 245 -25.56 -10.76 5.50
C LYS A 245 -24.10 -11.15 5.28
N THR A 246 -23.84 -12.03 4.32
CA THR A 246 -22.47 -12.44 3.94
C THR A 246 -21.69 -11.26 3.37
N MET A 247 -22.32 -10.43 2.53
CA MET A 247 -21.70 -9.20 2.01
C MET A 247 -21.35 -8.20 3.12
N LEU A 248 -22.19 -8.10 4.16
CA LEU A 248 -21.95 -7.20 5.28
C LEU A 248 -20.76 -7.67 6.13
N MET A 249 -20.71 -8.97 6.44
CA MET A 249 -19.57 -9.59 7.11
C MET A 249 -18.27 -9.43 6.31
N ALA A 250 -18.35 -9.55 4.98
CA ALA A 250 -17.24 -9.28 4.07
C ALA A 250 -16.70 -7.87 4.20
N THR A 251 -17.62 -6.91 4.27
CA THR A 251 -17.29 -5.49 4.36
C THR A 251 -16.59 -5.23 5.69
N ALA A 252 -17.03 -5.90 6.76
CA ALA A 252 -16.36 -5.84 8.05
C ALA A 252 -14.96 -6.45 8.02
N GLU A 253 -14.79 -7.63 7.42
CA GLU A 253 -13.49 -8.27 7.23
C GLU A 253 -12.53 -7.39 6.42
N ALA A 254 -12.98 -6.90 5.26
CA ALA A 254 -12.17 -6.05 4.39
C ALA A 254 -11.79 -4.73 5.07
N ASN A 255 -12.71 -4.11 5.83
CA ASN A 255 -12.43 -2.90 6.58
C ASN A 255 -11.36 -3.12 7.66
N ASN A 256 -11.39 -4.26 8.36
CA ASN A 256 -10.35 -4.62 9.33
C ASN A 256 -9.01 -4.91 8.63
N LEU A 257 -9.00 -5.63 7.50
CA LEU A 257 -7.79 -5.89 6.71
C LEU A 257 -7.16 -4.61 6.16
N ALA A 258 -7.98 -3.67 5.67
CA ALA A 258 -7.52 -2.36 5.23
C ALA A 258 -6.86 -1.56 6.38
N ALA A 259 -7.43 -1.63 7.59
CA ALA A 259 -6.84 -1.01 8.78
C ALA A 259 -5.50 -1.66 9.16
N VAL A 260 -5.38 -3.00 9.08
CA VAL A 260 -4.11 -3.72 9.28
C VAL A 260 -3.07 -3.27 8.25
N ALA A 261 -3.43 -3.23 6.96
CA ALA A 261 -2.54 -2.81 5.90
C ALA A 261 -2.03 -1.37 6.09
N SER A 262 -2.93 -0.45 6.47
CA SER A 262 -2.58 0.95 6.74
C SER A 262 -1.62 1.09 7.93
N ALA A 263 -1.88 0.40 9.05
CA ALA A 263 -1.02 0.43 10.23
C ALA A 263 0.37 -0.17 9.94
N LYS A 264 0.41 -1.27 9.17
CA LYS A 264 1.64 -1.92 8.74
C LYS A 264 2.48 -1.03 7.82
N ASP A 265 1.83 -0.37 6.86
CA ASP A 265 2.52 0.54 5.93
C ASP A 265 3.12 1.76 6.66
N GLN A 266 2.42 2.28 7.68
CA GLN A 266 2.97 3.33 8.53
C GLN A 266 4.23 2.86 9.28
N TYR A 267 4.17 1.67 9.91
CA TYR A 267 5.32 1.09 10.59
C TYR A 267 6.50 0.87 9.64
N TYR A 268 6.23 0.31 8.45
CA TYR A 268 7.21 0.12 7.39
C TYR A 268 7.92 1.44 7.04
N ARG A 269 7.16 2.49 6.71
CA ARG A 269 7.70 3.80 6.33
C ARG A 269 8.53 4.43 7.46
N ASN A 270 8.13 4.24 8.71
CA ASN A 270 8.86 4.77 9.86
C ASN A 270 10.16 4.02 10.13
N MET A 271 10.14 2.68 10.04
CA MET A 271 11.35 1.86 10.19
C MET A 271 12.33 2.07 9.04
N GLU A 272 11.86 2.20 7.81
CA GLU A 272 12.70 2.44 6.64
C GLU A 272 13.48 3.76 6.76
N LYS A 273 12.89 4.79 7.37
CA LYS A 273 13.57 6.07 7.66
C LYS A 273 14.68 5.97 8.72
N VAL A 274 14.70 4.89 9.52
CA VAL A 274 15.69 4.70 10.59
C VAL A 274 16.77 3.72 10.16
N CYS A 275 16.40 2.58 9.58
CA CYS A 275 17.32 1.50 9.24
C CYS A 275 17.22 0.99 7.80
N GLY A 276 16.57 1.75 6.90
CA GLY A 276 16.43 1.41 5.48
C GLY A 276 17.76 1.27 4.75
N GLY A 277 17.76 0.65 3.57
CA GLY A 277 18.97 0.14 2.89
C GLY A 277 20.15 1.12 2.81
N ASP A 278 19.88 2.38 2.49
CA ASP A 278 20.89 3.44 2.30
C ASP A 278 21.39 4.08 3.60
N LEU A 279 20.79 3.74 4.75
CA LEU A 279 21.15 4.29 6.05
C LEU A 279 22.23 3.47 6.76
N PRO A 280 23.10 4.13 7.54
CA PRO A 280 24.16 3.45 8.27
C PRO A 280 23.63 2.50 9.35
N TYR A 281 24.51 1.65 9.87
CA TYR A 281 24.22 0.78 11.01
C TYR A 281 23.73 1.58 12.22
N VAL A 282 22.65 1.10 12.84
CA VAL A 282 22.10 1.64 14.09
C VAL A 282 22.39 0.66 15.23
N SER A 283 22.75 1.16 16.41
CA SER A 283 22.97 0.29 17.59
C SER A 283 21.68 -0.46 17.97
N PRO A 284 21.74 -1.70 18.48
CA PRO A 284 20.56 -2.51 18.78
C PRO A 284 19.63 -1.85 19.81
N GLU A 285 20.19 -1.18 20.82
CA GLU A 285 19.42 -0.48 21.86
C GLU A 285 18.58 0.66 21.29
N SER A 286 19.19 1.52 20.47
CA SER A 286 18.47 2.63 19.81
C SER A 286 17.45 2.12 18.80
N LEU A 287 17.77 1.04 18.07
CA LEU A 287 16.86 0.46 17.10
C LEU A 287 15.62 -0.15 17.78
N GLU A 288 15.80 -0.87 18.90
CA GLU A 288 14.72 -1.41 19.73
C GLU A 288 13.84 -0.30 20.30
N GLU A 289 14.43 0.80 20.79
CA GLU A 289 13.66 1.96 21.28
C GLU A 289 12.74 2.53 20.20
N LYS A 290 13.27 2.69 18.97
CA LYS A 290 12.49 3.17 17.82
C LYS A 290 11.41 2.17 17.40
N HIS A 291 11.73 0.88 17.38
CA HIS A 291 10.79 -0.20 17.12
C HIS A 291 9.59 -0.16 18.08
N GLN A 292 9.86 -0.11 19.39
CA GLN A 292 8.82 -0.04 20.43
C GLN A 292 7.94 1.21 20.28
N PHE A 293 8.54 2.34 19.90
CA PHE A 293 7.79 3.56 19.63
C PHE A 293 6.87 3.39 18.40
N PHE A 294 7.38 2.91 17.27
CA PHE A 294 6.60 2.76 16.03
C PHE A 294 5.54 1.66 16.10
N ILE A 295 5.79 0.57 16.84
CA ILE A 295 4.74 -0.43 17.11
C ILE A 295 3.55 0.22 17.84
N ARG A 296 3.82 1.00 18.90
CA ARG A 296 2.74 1.67 19.65
C ARG A 296 1.96 2.63 18.76
N GLU A 297 2.62 3.38 17.89
CA GLU A 297 1.94 4.24 16.92
C GLU A 297 1.08 3.44 15.94
N ALA A 298 1.61 2.36 15.37
CA ALA A 298 0.88 1.52 14.42
C ALA A 298 -0.36 0.87 15.08
N LEU A 299 -0.23 0.36 16.30
CA LEU A 299 -1.34 -0.19 17.08
C LEU A 299 -2.36 0.88 17.44
N HIS A 300 -1.92 2.09 17.78
CA HIS A 300 -2.81 3.21 18.03
C HIS A 300 -3.60 3.60 16.76
N VAL A 301 -2.95 3.65 15.60
CA VAL A 301 -3.63 3.91 14.32
C VAL A 301 -4.64 2.82 13.99
N PHE A 302 -4.29 1.55 14.21
CA PHE A 302 -5.24 0.46 14.06
C PHE A 302 -6.43 0.62 15.02
N ALA A 303 -6.20 0.87 16.30
CA ALA A 303 -7.23 0.99 17.33
C ALA A 303 -8.18 2.16 17.09
N SER A 304 -7.63 3.34 16.74
CA SER A 304 -8.39 4.58 16.49
C SER A 304 -9.20 4.58 15.18
N THR A 305 -8.86 3.72 14.22
CA THR A 305 -9.64 3.56 12.98
C THR A 305 -11.02 2.97 13.30
N LYS A 306 -12.10 3.56 12.80
CA LYS A 306 -13.46 3.04 13.01
C LYS A 306 -13.61 1.71 12.26
N LYS A 307 -13.93 0.63 12.97
CA LYS A 307 -14.02 -0.73 12.42
C LYS A 307 -15.42 -1.34 12.61
N MET A 308 -15.82 -2.25 11.72
CA MET A 308 -17.07 -3.03 11.85
C MET A 308 -16.83 -4.38 12.55
N GLY A 309 -17.90 -5.03 13.03
CA GLY A 309 -17.88 -6.42 13.52
C GLY A 309 -17.71 -6.59 15.03
N GLY A 310 -17.64 -5.49 15.79
CA GLY A 310 -17.50 -5.52 17.26
C GLY A 310 -16.07 -5.82 17.74
N GLN A 311 -15.85 -5.71 19.06
CA GLN A 311 -14.51 -5.75 19.64
C GLN A 311 -13.82 -7.11 19.48
N GLU A 312 -14.53 -8.22 19.71
CA GLU A 312 -13.95 -9.57 19.58
C GLU A 312 -13.48 -9.88 18.16
N PHE A 313 -14.21 -9.39 17.15
CA PHE A 313 -13.81 -9.53 15.76
C PHE A 313 -12.55 -8.70 15.47
N CYS A 314 -12.53 -7.44 15.93
CA CYS A 314 -11.37 -6.55 15.78
C CYS A 314 -10.11 -7.10 16.46
N ASN A 315 -10.24 -7.73 17.63
CA ASN A 315 -9.11 -8.27 18.39
C ASN A 315 -8.32 -9.32 17.58
N ARG A 316 -9.00 -10.17 16.79
CA ARG A 316 -8.31 -11.16 15.94
C ARG A 316 -7.41 -10.51 14.89
N TYR A 317 -7.83 -9.38 14.32
CA TYR A 317 -7.03 -8.63 13.35
C TYR A 317 -5.93 -7.82 14.03
N GLN A 318 -6.13 -7.39 15.27
CA GLN A 318 -5.07 -6.78 16.07
C GLN A 318 -3.95 -7.79 16.37
N GLU A 319 -4.29 -9.00 16.82
CA GLU A 319 -3.31 -10.08 17.04
C GLU A 319 -2.55 -10.42 15.76
N LYS A 320 -3.26 -10.46 14.62
CA LYS A 320 -2.63 -10.64 13.30
C LYS A 320 -1.65 -9.50 12.98
N LEU A 321 -2.03 -8.24 13.19
CA LEU A 321 -1.17 -7.08 12.99
C LEU A 321 0.09 -7.17 13.87
N GLU A 322 -0.07 -7.44 15.16
CA GLU A 322 1.05 -7.58 16.10
C GLU A 322 2.04 -8.65 15.63
N LYS A 323 1.53 -9.82 15.19
CA LYS A 323 2.36 -10.88 14.63
C LYS A 323 3.12 -10.44 13.37
N GLU A 324 2.44 -9.79 12.42
CA GLU A 324 3.09 -9.31 11.19
C GLU A 324 4.15 -8.23 11.48
N LEU A 325 3.92 -7.34 12.45
CA LEU A 325 4.88 -6.33 12.87
C LEU A 325 6.13 -6.96 13.52
N LEU A 326 5.97 -8.03 14.29
CA LEU A 326 7.08 -8.80 14.86
C LEU A 326 7.91 -9.49 13.77
N GLU A 327 7.26 -10.10 12.77
CA GLU A 327 7.97 -10.72 11.64
C GLU A 327 8.78 -9.67 10.84
N MET A 328 8.21 -8.48 10.63
CA MET A 328 8.92 -7.35 10.01
C MET A 328 10.10 -6.87 10.86
N TRP A 329 9.93 -6.81 12.18
CA TRP A 329 11.00 -6.46 13.11
C TRP A 329 12.19 -7.41 13.02
N GLU A 330 11.96 -8.72 13.01
CA GLU A 330 13.03 -9.71 12.84
C GLU A 330 13.79 -9.51 11.53
N SER A 331 13.09 -9.13 10.46
CA SER A 331 13.70 -8.80 9.17
C SER A 331 14.59 -7.56 9.28
N TYR A 332 14.10 -6.49 9.91
CA TYR A 332 14.87 -5.25 10.12
C TYR A 332 16.09 -5.46 11.00
N LEU A 333 15.98 -6.29 12.05
CA LEU A 333 17.11 -6.63 12.92
C LEU A 333 18.23 -7.30 12.12
N LYS A 334 17.90 -8.34 11.34
CA LYS A 334 18.87 -9.05 10.47
C LYS A 334 19.46 -8.12 9.41
N HIS A 335 18.63 -7.27 8.81
CA HIS A 335 19.08 -6.30 7.82
C HIS A 335 20.07 -5.29 8.42
N ASN A 336 19.77 -4.75 9.60
CA ASN A 336 20.66 -3.82 10.29
C ASN A 336 21.97 -4.51 10.73
N GLU A 337 21.92 -5.73 11.26
CA GLU A 337 23.13 -6.49 11.61
C GLU A 337 24.05 -6.72 10.42
N SER A 338 23.50 -6.94 9.22
CA SER A 338 24.29 -7.10 8.00
C SER A 338 25.13 -5.86 7.63
N LYS A 339 24.74 -4.68 8.14
CA LYS A 339 25.45 -3.40 7.96
C LYS A 339 26.56 -3.17 8.98
N ASN A 340 26.72 -4.05 9.99
CA ASN A 340 27.72 -3.88 11.03
C ASN A 340 29.14 -4.16 10.49
N LEU A 341 29.72 -3.14 9.85
CA LEU A 341 31.06 -3.15 9.25
C LEU A 341 32.17 -3.43 10.27
N PHE A 342 31.96 -3.12 11.55
CA PHE A 342 32.96 -3.37 12.60
C PHE A 342 33.24 -4.86 12.82
N SER A 343 32.24 -5.72 12.60
CA SER A 343 32.45 -7.17 12.62
C SER A 343 33.29 -7.66 11.41
N ALA A 344 33.18 -6.98 10.27
CA ALA A 344 33.87 -7.34 9.04
C ALA A 344 35.33 -6.85 8.97
N PHE A 345 35.64 -5.71 9.59
CA PHE A 345 37.00 -5.12 9.57
C PHE A 345 37.87 -5.46 10.78
N ARG A 346 37.31 -6.06 11.84
CA ARG A 346 38.07 -6.45 13.04
C ARG A 346 39.25 -7.39 12.71
N THR A 347 39.00 -8.49 12.03
CA THR A 347 40.03 -9.49 11.73
C THR A 347 41.14 -8.96 10.81
N PRO A 348 40.84 -8.26 9.69
CA PRO A 348 41.87 -7.61 8.87
C PRO A 348 42.72 -6.61 9.62
N ALA A 349 42.11 -5.77 10.48
CA ALA A 349 42.83 -4.78 11.25
C ALA A 349 43.80 -5.42 12.25
N VAL A 350 43.35 -6.47 12.97
CA VAL A 350 44.20 -7.21 13.93
C VAL A 350 45.38 -7.88 13.22
N LEU A 351 45.13 -8.56 12.10
CA LEU A 351 46.17 -9.22 11.32
C LEU A 351 47.17 -8.20 10.74
N PHE A 352 46.69 -7.05 10.26
CA PHE A 352 47.55 -5.99 9.73
C PHE A 352 48.45 -5.38 10.80
N VAL A 353 47.90 -5.05 11.98
CA VAL A 353 48.69 -4.54 13.12
C VAL A 353 49.74 -5.56 13.56
N LEU A 354 49.38 -6.85 13.60
CA LEU A 354 50.30 -7.93 13.95
C LEU A 354 51.47 -8.05 12.95
N VAL A 355 51.18 -7.91 11.65
CA VAL A 355 52.20 -7.86 10.58
C VAL A 355 53.16 -6.70 10.79
N CYS A 356 52.64 -5.49 11.05
CA CYS A 356 53.48 -4.32 11.31
C CYS A 356 54.39 -4.51 12.55
N LEU A 357 53.84 -5.07 13.63
CA LEU A 357 54.61 -5.31 14.87
C LEU A 357 55.72 -6.34 14.66
N LEU A 358 55.43 -7.47 14.01
CA LEU A 358 56.41 -8.52 13.74
C LEU A 358 57.52 -8.02 12.82
N TYR A 359 57.20 -7.19 11.82
CA TYR A 359 58.17 -6.58 10.92
C TYR A 359 59.15 -5.66 11.66
N VAL A 360 58.63 -4.77 12.50
CA VAL A 360 59.47 -3.86 13.32
C VAL A 360 60.34 -4.65 14.30
N LEU A 361 59.77 -5.68 14.94
CA LEU A 361 60.50 -6.52 15.89
C LEU A 361 61.63 -7.30 15.21
N SER A 362 61.38 -7.86 14.03
CA SER A 362 62.40 -8.55 13.22
C SER A 362 63.54 -7.59 12.87
N GLY A 363 63.23 -6.38 12.40
CA GLY A 363 64.23 -5.36 12.08
C GLY A 363 65.10 -4.95 13.27
N LEU A 364 64.50 -4.81 14.46
CA LEU A 364 65.22 -4.50 15.70
C LEU A 364 66.12 -5.67 16.15
N LEU A 365 65.64 -6.91 16.09
CA LEU A 365 66.42 -8.10 16.46
C LEU A 365 67.62 -8.30 15.52
N LEU A 366 67.44 -8.03 14.22
CA LEU A 366 68.50 -8.06 13.24
C LEU A 366 69.56 -6.98 13.51
N PHE A 367 69.12 -5.77 13.88
CA PHE A 367 70.01 -4.67 14.25
C PHE A 367 70.86 -5.00 15.49
N ILE A 368 70.29 -5.72 16.47
CA ILE A 368 70.98 -6.16 17.69
C ILE A 368 71.93 -7.36 17.41
N GLY A 369 71.84 -8.01 16.24
CA GLY A 369 72.66 -9.16 15.86
C GLY A 369 72.08 -10.52 16.28
N LEU A 370 70.82 -10.57 16.71
CA LEU A 370 70.08 -11.78 17.10
C LEU A 370 69.39 -12.42 15.88
N SER A 371 70.19 -12.87 14.91
CA SER A 371 69.70 -13.36 13.62
C SER A 371 68.74 -14.56 13.70
N THR A 372 68.91 -15.46 14.67
CA THR A 372 68.03 -16.62 14.88
C THR A 372 66.62 -16.22 15.33
N PHE A 373 66.51 -15.21 16.19
CA PHE A 373 65.22 -14.69 16.66
C PHE A 373 64.52 -13.82 15.59
N ALA A 374 65.29 -13.08 14.79
CA ALA A 374 64.76 -12.35 13.64
C ALA A 374 64.15 -13.30 12.60
N MET A 375 64.85 -14.39 12.26
CA MET A 375 64.35 -15.42 11.32
C MET A 375 63.05 -16.06 11.82
N LEU A 376 62.92 -16.30 13.13
CA LEU A 376 61.68 -16.80 13.72
C LEU A 376 60.52 -15.80 13.54
N CYS A 377 60.78 -14.49 13.71
CA CYS A 377 59.78 -13.43 13.49
C CYS A 377 59.39 -13.31 12.01
N ASP A 378 60.32 -13.50 11.08
CA ASP A 378 60.03 -13.48 9.65
C ASP A 378 59.20 -14.70 9.21
N CYS A 379 59.45 -15.88 9.80
CA CYS A 379 58.62 -17.06 9.58
C CYS A 379 57.19 -16.87 10.11
N THR A 380 57.03 -16.28 11.30
CA THR A 380 55.69 -15.99 11.84
C THR A 380 54.97 -14.91 11.04
N LEU A 381 55.68 -13.89 10.58
CA LEU A 381 55.17 -12.86 9.65
C LEU A 381 54.62 -13.50 8.37
N GLY A 382 55.37 -14.40 7.75
CA GLY A 382 54.95 -15.15 6.56
C GLY A 382 53.66 -15.95 6.79
N ALA A 383 53.56 -16.63 7.94
CA ALA A 383 52.36 -17.37 8.30
C ALA A 383 51.13 -16.46 8.49
N VAL A 384 51.29 -15.29 9.14
CA VAL A 384 50.20 -14.31 9.33
C VAL A 384 49.76 -13.70 8.00
N MET A 385 50.69 -13.40 7.08
CA MET A 385 50.36 -12.92 5.73
C MET A 385 49.57 -13.96 4.93
N VAL A 386 49.96 -15.24 4.97
CA VAL A 386 49.20 -16.32 4.34
C VAL A 386 47.80 -16.42 4.95
N ALA A 387 47.67 -16.28 6.27
CA ALA A 387 46.36 -16.27 6.93
C ALA A 387 45.49 -15.09 6.48
N MET A 388 46.06 -13.89 6.31
CA MET A 388 45.36 -12.69 5.83
C MET A 388 44.88 -12.84 4.39
N LEU A 389 45.73 -13.34 3.48
CA LEU A 389 45.35 -13.62 2.08
C LEU A 389 44.30 -14.71 1.99
N THR A 390 44.43 -15.76 2.80
CA THR A 390 43.46 -16.86 2.88
C THR A 390 42.10 -16.34 3.38
N TRP A 391 42.09 -15.49 4.41
CA TRP A 391 40.88 -14.86 4.92
C TRP A 391 40.21 -13.97 3.86
N ALA A 392 40.99 -13.14 3.14
CA ALA A 392 40.48 -12.29 2.07
C ALA A 392 39.88 -13.11 0.91
N PHE A 393 40.56 -14.20 0.52
CA PHE A 393 40.08 -15.12 -0.51
C PHE A 393 38.80 -15.85 -0.09
N ILE A 394 38.69 -16.29 1.17
CA ILE A 394 37.48 -16.95 1.70
C ILE A 394 36.30 -15.98 1.73
N ARG A 395 36.51 -14.72 2.12
CA ARG A 395 35.47 -13.69 2.13
C ARG A 395 35.02 -13.31 0.72
N TYR A 396 35.94 -13.26 -0.25
CA TYR A 396 35.61 -12.98 -1.65
C TYR A 396 34.92 -14.15 -2.36
N SER A 397 35.40 -15.39 -2.13
CA SER A 397 34.90 -16.58 -2.84
C SER A 397 33.72 -17.28 -2.16
N GLY A 398 33.49 -17.02 -0.87
CA GLY A 398 32.44 -17.65 -0.06
C GLY A 398 32.66 -19.15 0.25
N ARG A 399 33.76 -19.76 -0.19
CA ARG A 399 34.10 -21.18 0.05
C ARG A 399 34.91 -21.34 1.35
N TYR A 400 34.80 -22.48 2.02
CA TYR A 400 35.56 -22.82 3.25
C TYR A 400 35.32 -21.88 4.45
N ARG A 401 34.06 -21.53 4.71
CA ARG A 401 33.64 -20.67 5.85
C ARG A 401 34.18 -21.11 7.21
N ASN A 402 34.36 -22.42 7.45
CA ASN A 402 34.90 -22.94 8.72
C ASN A 402 36.34 -22.48 8.98
N VAL A 403 37.18 -22.39 7.93
CA VAL A 403 38.57 -21.92 8.04
C VAL A 403 38.59 -20.41 8.30
N GLY A 404 37.69 -19.64 7.66
CA GLY A 404 37.51 -18.22 7.95
C GLY A 404 37.10 -17.97 9.40
N GLY A 405 36.17 -18.77 9.93
CA GLY A 405 35.75 -18.70 11.33
C GLY A 405 36.86 -19.01 12.33
N ALA A 406 37.75 -19.97 12.04
CA ALA A 406 38.90 -20.27 12.88
C ALA A 406 39.92 -19.12 12.91
N ILE A 407 40.16 -18.44 11.78
CA ILE A 407 41.01 -17.25 11.71
C ILE A 407 40.39 -16.09 12.50
N ASP A 408 39.07 -15.88 12.38
CA ASP A 408 38.35 -14.85 13.13
C ASP A 408 38.44 -15.09 14.66
N GLN A 409 38.31 -16.36 15.11
CA GLN A 409 38.49 -16.72 16.53
C GLN A 409 39.91 -16.47 17.02
N ALA A 410 40.93 -16.86 16.25
CA ALA A 410 42.33 -16.63 16.61
C ALA A 410 42.67 -15.14 16.73
N ALA A 411 42.19 -14.32 15.78
CA ALA A 411 42.34 -12.87 15.83
C ALA A 411 41.61 -12.25 17.04
N GLY A 412 40.44 -12.78 17.41
CA GLY A 412 39.72 -12.41 18.62
C GLY A 412 40.53 -12.64 19.89
N VAL A 413 41.15 -13.82 20.04
CA VAL A 413 42.00 -14.16 21.19
C VAL A 413 43.21 -13.24 21.29
N VAL A 414 43.86 -12.91 20.17
CA VAL A 414 45.01 -11.99 20.14
C VAL A 414 44.60 -10.60 20.61
N LEU A 415 43.47 -10.08 20.11
CA LEU A 415 42.96 -8.77 20.51
C LEU A 415 42.63 -8.73 22.02
N GLU A 416 42.04 -9.80 22.55
CA GLU A 416 41.67 -9.92 23.96
C GLU A 416 42.90 -9.98 24.88
N GLN A 417 43.95 -10.70 24.47
CA GLN A 417 45.22 -10.73 25.20
C GLN A 417 45.92 -9.37 25.23
N VAL A 418 45.86 -8.60 24.14
CA VAL A 418 46.40 -7.23 24.10
C VAL A 418 45.62 -6.33 25.04
N ARG A 419 44.28 -6.39 25.02
CA ARG A 419 43.42 -5.58 25.90
C ARG A 419 43.66 -5.87 27.39
N ILE A 420 43.78 -7.16 27.76
CA ILE A 420 44.07 -7.58 29.13
C ILE A 420 45.48 -7.11 29.58
N LYS A 421 46.47 -7.12 28.68
CA LYS A 421 47.81 -6.58 28.98
C LYS A 421 47.80 -5.07 29.16
N GLU A 422 47.03 -4.35 28.37
CA GLU A 422 46.91 -2.89 28.45
C GLU A 422 46.19 -2.44 29.72
N GLU A 423 45.09 -3.10 30.09
CA GLU A 423 44.40 -2.88 31.38
C GLU A 423 45.32 -3.20 32.58
N ARG A 424 46.10 -4.29 32.52
CA ARG A 424 47.10 -4.59 33.56
C ARG A 424 48.23 -3.58 33.62
N HIS A 425 48.69 -3.05 32.48
CA HIS A 425 49.73 -2.02 32.44
C HIS A 425 49.24 -0.66 32.97
N LEU A 426 47.99 -0.28 32.68
CA LEU A 426 47.36 0.90 33.28
C LEU A 426 47.23 0.73 34.80
N CYS A 427 46.78 -0.44 35.25
CA CYS A 427 46.64 -0.76 36.68
C CYS A 427 48.01 -0.74 37.40
N LEU A 428 49.06 -1.29 36.76
CA LEU A 428 50.42 -1.27 37.29
C LEU A 428 51.02 0.16 37.32
N LYS A 429 50.77 0.98 36.28
CA LYS A 429 51.17 2.40 36.27
C LYS A 429 50.45 3.20 37.35
N ALA A 430 49.16 2.94 37.59
CA ALA A 430 48.40 3.56 38.66
C ALA A 430 48.91 3.16 40.06
N LEU A 431 49.28 1.88 40.24
CA LEU A 431 49.91 1.37 41.47
C LEU A 431 51.29 1.98 41.72
N ILE A 432 52.13 2.09 40.70
CA ILE A 432 53.47 2.70 40.80
C ILE A 432 53.37 4.21 41.07
N ALA A 433 52.41 4.90 40.43
CA ALA A 433 52.13 6.31 40.70
C ALA A 433 51.64 6.53 42.15
N GLY A 434 50.74 5.67 42.65
CA GLY A 434 50.28 5.71 44.04
C GLY A 434 51.39 5.43 45.06
N PHE A 435 52.31 4.51 44.75
CA PHE A 435 53.46 4.20 45.60
C PHE A 435 54.48 5.35 45.62
N CYS A 436 54.77 5.97 44.47
CA CYS A 436 55.62 7.16 44.39
C CYS A 436 55.03 8.36 45.15
N PHE A 437 53.71 8.55 45.09
CA PHE A 437 53.03 9.63 45.82
C PHE A 437 53.10 9.41 47.34
N SER A 438 52.94 8.16 47.81
CA SER A 438 53.06 7.79 49.23
C SER A 438 54.49 7.97 49.77
N VAL A 439 55.49 7.57 48.97
CA VAL A 439 56.92 7.73 49.32
C VAL A 439 57.34 9.22 49.31
N MET A 440 56.87 10.02 48.35
CA MET A 440 57.12 11.47 48.35
C MET A 440 56.42 12.20 49.51
N HIS A 441 55.25 11.71 49.94
CA HIS A 441 54.56 12.27 51.11
C HIS A 441 55.29 11.95 52.43
N GLN A 442 55.90 10.76 52.56
CA GLN A 442 56.75 10.41 53.71
C GLN A 442 58.12 11.09 53.69
N ALA A 443 58.66 11.45 52.52
CA ALA A 443 59.97 12.11 52.38
C ALA A 443 59.94 13.65 52.55
N GLY A 444 58.77 14.27 52.75
CA GLY A 444 58.67 15.69 53.09
C GLY A 444 59.08 16.67 51.99
N ILE A 445 59.11 16.26 50.73
CA ILE A 445 59.42 17.14 49.60
C ILE A 445 58.09 17.74 49.11
N ARG A 446 57.80 18.97 49.55
CA ARG A 446 56.74 19.79 48.96
C ARG A 446 57.29 20.50 47.73
N HIS A 447 56.77 20.16 46.55
CA HIS A 447 56.23 21.14 45.60
C HIS A 447 55.28 20.48 44.62
#